data_AF-A0A955BP47-F1
#
_entry.id   AF-A0A955BP47-F1
#
_cell.length_a   1.000
_cell.length_b   1.000
_cell.length_c   1.000
_cell.angle_alpha   90.00
_cell.angle_beta   90.00
_cell.angle_gamma   90.00
#
_symmetry.space_group_name_H-M   'P 1'
#
loop_
_entity.id
_entity.type
_entity.pdbx_description
1 polymer ?
#
loop_
_entity_poly.entity_id
_entity_poly.type
_entity_poly.pdbx_seq_one_letter_code
_entity_poly.pdbx_strand_id
1 'polypeptide(L)'
;MTRPKGAQNIVPFDARRTIETTSTQSVLHLAKQTERTCLDQFEALLRNQRNFLHWIDSRHDLLLEAKKQLDPNGRGPKDATYRKYRWYTQQQSLLEAINGFEVFYKASMVALADCLHDYVSPSQIKGAVDAKVLWAQRGEVPLTDLIFEHRIFHGPEQVDEATAMLVSAKRYNPNNVKSVLYPRVVALQCIFQIRHTLSHNQGRVTNSDSAKFSALGYDVTPGQVLDPGSNHLGAVVRDLLQLEAREFTDWLLGKVAEYLVTVATTRTLPVSTRDAIQNRIGQHADITAINWQ
;
A
#
# COMPACT_ATOMS: atom_id res chain seq x y z
N MET A 1 -36.77 -7.17 -35.04
CA MET A 1 -35.61 -6.74 -34.23
C MET A 1 -35.08 -7.93 -33.44
N THR A 2 -33.98 -8.53 -33.90
CA THR A 2 -33.31 -9.66 -33.24
C THR A 2 -32.48 -9.16 -32.06
N ARG A 3 -32.75 -9.66 -30.85
CA ARG A 3 -31.96 -9.36 -29.64
C ARG A 3 -30.50 -9.81 -29.82
N PRO A 4 -29.51 -9.08 -29.27
CA PRO A 4 -28.12 -9.51 -29.35
C PRO A 4 -27.95 -10.87 -28.66
N LYS A 5 -27.49 -11.88 -29.40
CA LYS A 5 -26.99 -13.12 -28.80
C LYS A 5 -25.71 -12.75 -28.05
N GLY A 6 -25.76 -12.77 -26.72
CA GLY A 6 -24.57 -12.69 -25.87
C GLY A 6 -23.55 -13.76 -26.28
N ALA A 7 -22.27 -13.50 -25.99
CA ALA A 7 -21.13 -14.33 -26.38
C ALA A 7 -21.42 -15.83 -26.16
N GLN A 8 -21.45 -16.60 -27.25
CA GLN A 8 -21.84 -18.03 -27.28
C GLN A 8 -20.88 -18.96 -26.51
N ASN A 9 -19.82 -18.43 -25.88
CA ASN A 9 -18.76 -19.20 -25.23
C ASN A 9 -18.76 -19.10 -23.70
N ILE A 10 -19.82 -18.56 -23.08
CA ILE A 10 -19.93 -18.58 -21.61
C ILE A 10 -20.52 -19.92 -21.20
N VAL A 11 -19.65 -20.83 -20.76
CA VAL A 11 -20.08 -22.05 -20.07
C VAL A 11 -20.69 -21.67 -18.72
N PRO A 12 -21.95 -22.08 -18.44
CA PRO A 12 -22.62 -21.86 -17.15
C PRO A 12 -21.75 -22.35 -15.99
N PHE A 13 -21.77 -21.65 -14.87
CA PHE A 13 -20.86 -21.88 -13.73
C PHE A 13 -20.96 -23.32 -13.21
N ASP A 14 -22.18 -23.82 -13.16
CA ASP A 14 -22.67 -25.15 -12.83
C ASP A 14 -22.24 -26.26 -13.81
N ALA A 15 -21.79 -25.90 -15.02
CA ALA A 15 -21.26 -26.84 -16.01
C ALA A 15 -19.73 -26.90 -16.06
N ARG A 16 -19.02 -26.10 -15.25
CA ARG A 16 -17.54 -26.10 -15.18
C ARG A 16 -17.07 -27.25 -14.28
N ARG A 17 -16.60 -28.35 -14.88
CA ARG A 17 -16.08 -29.51 -14.13
C ARG A 17 -14.60 -29.40 -13.76
N THR A 18 -13.86 -28.52 -14.42
CA THR A 18 -12.46 -28.21 -14.14
C THR A 18 -12.17 -26.77 -14.57
N ILE A 19 -11.32 -26.06 -13.81
CA ILE A 19 -10.73 -24.79 -14.25
C ILE A 19 -9.36 -25.17 -14.80
N GLU A 20 -9.19 -25.18 -16.12
CA GLU A 20 -7.86 -25.26 -16.70
C GLU A 20 -7.15 -23.93 -16.44
N THR A 21 -6.46 -23.87 -15.30
CA THR A 21 -5.48 -22.83 -15.05
C THR A 21 -4.29 -23.14 -15.95
N THR A 22 -3.94 -22.21 -16.85
CA THR A 22 -2.64 -22.20 -17.52
C THR A 22 -1.57 -22.46 -16.45
N SER A 23 -0.89 -23.59 -16.61
CA SER A 23 0.08 -24.20 -15.69
C SER A 23 0.64 -23.22 -14.67
N THR A 24 0.16 -23.39 -13.44
CA THR A 24 0.69 -23.19 -12.07
C THR A 24 2.05 -22.49 -11.83
N GLN A 25 2.95 -22.31 -12.80
CA GLN A 25 4.18 -21.53 -12.66
C GLN A 25 3.96 -20.01 -12.65
N SER A 26 2.95 -19.49 -13.36
CA SER A 26 2.76 -18.04 -13.50
C SER A 26 2.17 -17.38 -12.25
N VAL A 27 1.41 -18.13 -11.44
CA VAL A 27 0.79 -17.61 -10.21
C VAL A 27 1.69 -17.83 -8.99
N LEU A 28 2.64 -18.78 -9.05
CA LEU A 28 3.70 -18.93 -8.04
C LEU A 28 4.63 -17.71 -7.95
N HIS A 29 4.67 -16.85 -8.97
CA HIS A 29 5.39 -15.57 -8.93
C HIS A 29 4.84 -14.63 -7.85
N LEU A 30 3.54 -14.62 -7.58
CA LEU A 30 2.93 -13.62 -6.70
C LEU A 30 3.09 -13.97 -5.21
N ALA A 31 3.43 -15.22 -4.88
CA ALA A 31 3.36 -15.75 -3.51
C ALA A 31 4.65 -16.40 -2.97
N LYS A 32 5.80 -16.30 -3.65
CA LYS A 32 7.11 -16.57 -3.03
C LYS A 32 7.66 -15.29 -2.38
N GLN A 33 7.15 -14.92 -1.21
CA GLN A 33 7.60 -13.72 -0.46
C GLN A 33 7.91 -13.99 1.02
N THR A 34 8.55 -15.10 1.36
CA THR A 34 8.92 -15.38 2.76
C THR A 34 10.19 -14.69 3.25
N GLU A 35 10.88 -13.91 2.39
CA GLU A 35 12.17 -13.25 2.74
C GLU A 35 12.23 -11.77 2.31
N ARG A 36 11.08 -11.10 2.14
CA ARG A 36 11.04 -9.70 1.69
C ARG A 36 10.60 -8.75 2.79
N THR A 37 11.29 -7.62 2.91
CA THR A 37 10.93 -6.53 3.84
C THR A 37 9.55 -5.95 3.52
N CYS A 38 8.92 -5.26 4.46
CA CYS A 38 7.64 -4.59 4.21
C CYS A 38 7.70 -3.63 3.02
N LEU A 39 8.81 -2.91 2.85
CA LEU A 39 9.06 -2.04 1.70
C LEU A 39 9.13 -2.83 0.39
N ASP A 40 9.89 -3.93 0.35
CA ASP A 40 10.00 -4.77 -0.85
C ASP A 40 8.65 -5.35 -1.29
N GLN A 41 7.81 -5.73 -0.33
CA GLN A 41 6.46 -6.23 -0.59
C GLN A 41 5.59 -5.14 -1.22
N PHE A 42 5.62 -3.92 -0.67
CA PHE A 42 4.89 -2.78 -1.21
C PHE A 42 5.37 -2.37 -2.60
N GLU A 43 6.69 -2.30 -2.82
CA GLU A 43 7.21 -1.98 -4.15
C GLU A 43 6.91 -3.07 -5.18
N ALA A 44 6.91 -4.35 -4.77
CA ALA A 44 6.51 -5.45 -5.63
C ALA A 44 5.03 -5.32 -6.03
N LEU A 45 4.15 -4.93 -5.09
CA LEU A 45 2.75 -4.64 -5.38
C LEU A 45 2.61 -3.53 -6.43
N LEU A 46 3.31 -2.39 -6.25
CA LEU A 46 3.27 -1.28 -7.21
C LEU A 46 3.79 -1.69 -8.60
N ARG A 47 4.87 -2.47 -8.66
CA ARG A 47 5.39 -3.02 -9.93
C ARG A 47 4.39 -3.96 -10.59
N ASN A 48 3.78 -4.88 -9.83
CA ASN A 48 2.78 -5.81 -10.35
C ASN A 48 1.56 -5.08 -10.93
N GLN A 49 1.10 -4.03 -10.26
CA GLN A 49 0.02 -3.18 -10.74
C GLN A 49 0.39 -2.49 -12.07
N ARG A 50 1.58 -1.87 -12.16
CA ARG A 50 2.07 -1.27 -13.42
C ARG A 50 2.14 -2.31 -14.54
N ASN A 51 2.70 -3.48 -14.25
CA ASN A 51 2.79 -4.59 -15.21
C ASN A 51 1.42 -5.06 -15.68
N PHE A 52 0.43 -5.14 -14.79
CA PHE A 52 -0.93 -5.52 -15.15
C PHE A 52 -1.60 -4.49 -16.08
N LEU A 53 -1.40 -3.19 -15.80
CA LEU A 53 -1.88 -2.12 -16.67
C LEU A 53 -1.25 -2.19 -18.08
N HIS A 54 0.07 -2.41 -18.16
CA HIS A 54 0.78 -2.60 -19.43
C HIS A 54 0.33 -3.87 -20.16
N TRP A 55 0.06 -4.94 -19.43
CA TRP A 55 -0.46 -6.17 -20.01
C TRP A 55 -1.81 -5.93 -20.70
N ILE A 56 -2.73 -5.17 -20.09
CA ILE A 56 -4.00 -4.80 -20.73
C ILE A 56 -3.77 -4.01 -22.02
N ASP A 57 -2.88 -3.02 -21.99
CA ASP A 57 -2.53 -2.22 -23.17
C ASP A 57 -1.99 -3.13 -24.30
N SER A 58 -1.04 -4.00 -23.98
CA SER A 58 -0.45 -4.93 -24.95
C SER A 58 -1.47 -5.89 -25.57
N ARG A 59 -2.46 -6.35 -24.79
CA ARG A 59 -3.53 -7.23 -25.29
C ARG A 59 -4.48 -6.48 -26.21
N HIS A 60 -4.73 -5.21 -25.93
CA HIS A 60 -5.52 -4.36 -26.83
C HIS A 60 -4.81 -4.17 -28.17
N ASP A 61 -3.51 -3.88 -28.16
CA ASP A 61 -2.71 -3.69 -29.37
C ASP A 61 -2.67 -4.96 -30.23
N LEU A 62 -2.48 -6.13 -29.62
CA LEU A 62 -2.52 -7.42 -30.31
C LEU A 62 -3.89 -7.69 -30.94
N LEU A 63 -4.99 -7.32 -30.27
CA LEU A 63 -6.34 -7.47 -30.83
C LEU A 63 -6.60 -6.51 -31.99
N LEU A 64 -6.06 -5.29 -31.92
CA LEU A 64 -6.12 -4.34 -33.03
C LEU A 64 -5.34 -4.87 -34.24
N GLU A 65 -4.15 -5.41 -34.01
CA GLU A 65 -3.28 -5.95 -35.07
C GLU A 65 -3.88 -7.19 -35.72
N ALA A 66 -4.31 -8.18 -34.93
CA ALA A 66 -4.99 -9.37 -35.44
C ALA A 66 -6.24 -9.01 -36.26
N LYS A 67 -6.96 -7.95 -35.87
CA LYS A 67 -8.11 -7.48 -36.63
C LYS A 67 -7.73 -6.82 -37.95
N LYS A 68 -6.69 -5.98 -37.98
CA LYS A 68 -6.18 -5.38 -39.24
C LYS A 68 -5.78 -6.47 -40.23
N GLN A 69 -5.21 -7.57 -39.75
CA GLN A 69 -4.84 -8.72 -40.58
C GLN A 69 -6.06 -9.47 -41.12
N LEU A 70 -7.14 -9.59 -40.33
CA LEU A 70 -8.37 -10.28 -40.73
C LEU A 70 -9.27 -9.47 -41.66
N ASP A 71 -9.35 -8.15 -41.46
CA ASP A 71 -10.15 -7.24 -42.29
C ASP A 71 -9.49 -5.85 -42.35
N PRO A 72 -8.58 -5.62 -43.33
CA PRO A 72 -7.86 -4.36 -43.48
C PRO A 72 -8.77 -3.15 -43.71
N ASN A 73 -9.96 -3.37 -44.26
CA ASN A 73 -10.94 -2.34 -44.58
C ASN A 73 -12.04 -2.23 -43.51
N GLY A 74 -12.01 -3.09 -42.50
CA GLY A 74 -12.99 -3.16 -41.43
C GLY A 74 -12.91 -1.97 -40.50
N ARG A 75 -14.06 -1.41 -40.11
CA ARG A 75 -14.11 -0.43 -39.00
C ARG A 75 -13.53 -1.08 -37.75
N GLY A 76 -12.52 -0.45 -37.12
CA GLY A 76 -11.83 -0.95 -35.93
C GLY A 76 -12.77 -1.34 -34.78
N PRO A 77 -12.30 -2.11 -33.76
CA PRO A 77 -13.14 -2.42 -32.62
C PRO A 77 -13.58 -1.11 -31.95
N LYS A 78 -14.79 -1.10 -31.38
CA LYS A 78 -15.26 0.08 -30.64
C LYS A 78 -14.34 0.27 -29.43
N ASP A 79 -13.42 1.21 -29.57
CA ASP A 79 -12.47 1.65 -28.56
C ASP A 79 -13.15 2.04 -27.23
N ALA A 80 -14.45 2.33 -27.25
CA ALA A 80 -15.24 2.56 -26.05
C ALA A 80 -15.20 1.40 -25.02
N THR A 81 -15.20 0.14 -25.47
CA THR A 81 -15.16 -1.02 -24.55
C THR A 81 -13.79 -1.16 -23.90
N TYR A 82 -12.72 -1.04 -24.68
CA TYR A 82 -11.35 -1.03 -24.15
C TYR A 82 -11.15 0.12 -23.16
N ARG A 83 -11.48 1.36 -23.55
CA ARG A 83 -11.39 2.53 -22.67
C ARG A 83 -12.12 2.34 -21.36
N LYS A 84 -13.32 1.75 -21.38
CA LYS A 84 -14.08 1.44 -20.16
C LYS A 84 -13.36 0.45 -19.24
N TYR A 85 -12.89 -0.69 -19.76
CA TYR A 85 -12.18 -1.69 -18.96
C TYR A 85 -10.83 -1.18 -18.47
N ARG A 86 -10.13 -0.42 -19.32
CA ARG A 86 -8.85 0.20 -19.00
C ARG A 86 -9.01 1.18 -17.84
N TRP A 87 -10.02 2.06 -17.91
CA TRP A 87 -10.37 2.99 -16.84
C TRP A 87 -10.71 2.27 -15.53
N TYR A 88 -11.57 1.24 -15.58
CA TYR A 88 -11.91 0.47 -14.37
C TYR A 88 -10.67 -0.19 -13.75
N THR A 89 -9.76 -0.70 -14.58
CA THR A 89 -8.52 -1.31 -14.09
C THR A 89 -7.60 -0.26 -13.49
N GLN A 90 -7.50 0.93 -14.08
CA GLN A 90 -6.71 2.03 -13.51
C GLN A 90 -7.24 2.46 -12.14
N GLN A 91 -8.56 2.53 -12.00
CA GLN A 91 -9.26 2.81 -10.75
C GLN A 91 -8.95 1.77 -9.67
N GLN A 92 -9.13 0.48 -9.98
CA GLN A 92 -8.83 -0.61 -9.04
C GLN A 92 -7.34 -0.67 -8.68
N SER A 93 -6.46 -0.52 -9.66
CA SER A 93 -5.01 -0.49 -9.43
C SER A 93 -4.60 0.68 -8.52
N LEU A 94 -5.22 1.85 -8.66
CA LEU A 94 -4.95 2.99 -7.77
C LEU A 94 -5.48 2.71 -6.36
N LEU A 95 -6.69 2.15 -6.24
CA LEU A 95 -7.26 1.76 -4.94
C LEU A 95 -6.38 0.75 -4.21
N GLU A 96 -5.91 -0.28 -4.92
CA GLU A 96 -4.99 -1.27 -4.39
C GLU A 96 -3.64 -0.67 -3.99
N ALA A 97 -3.12 0.33 -4.72
CA ALA A 97 -1.90 1.03 -4.33
C ALA A 97 -2.06 1.75 -2.99
N ILE A 98 -3.18 2.45 -2.80
CA ILE A 98 -3.49 3.17 -1.55
C ILE A 98 -3.68 2.18 -0.39
N ASN A 99 -4.42 1.09 -0.62
CA ASN A 99 -4.61 0.05 0.38
C ASN A 99 -3.30 -0.66 0.74
N GLY A 100 -2.48 -0.97 -0.27
CA GLY A 100 -1.16 -1.57 -0.09
C GLY A 100 -0.23 -0.68 0.74
N PHE A 101 -0.33 0.64 0.59
CA PHE A 101 0.43 1.58 1.40
C PHE A 101 -0.02 1.61 2.87
N GLU A 102 -1.33 1.49 3.15
CA GLU A 102 -1.79 1.34 4.52
C GLU A 102 -1.31 0.01 5.13
N VAL A 103 -1.37 -1.08 4.35
CA VAL A 103 -0.83 -2.39 4.77
C VAL A 103 0.67 -2.30 5.04
N PHE A 104 1.42 -1.54 4.24
CA PHE A 104 2.83 -1.27 4.48
C PHE A 104 3.09 -0.65 5.85
N TYR A 105 2.32 0.38 6.25
CA TYR A 105 2.46 0.96 7.60
C TYR A 105 2.18 -0.08 8.70
N LYS A 106 1.09 -0.85 8.57
CA LYS A 106 0.73 -1.91 9.53
C LYS A 106 1.83 -2.95 9.65
N ALA A 107 2.23 -3.53 8.53
CA ALA A 107 3.27 -4.54 8.48
C ALA A 107 4.59 -4.01 9.07
N SER A 108 4.94 -2.76 8.80
CA SER A 108 6.15 -2.13 9.37
C SER A 108 6.07 -1.99 10.89
N MET A 109 4.93 -1.56 11.43
CA MET A 109 4.75 -1.44 12.89
C MET A 109 4.69 -2.80 13.58
N VAL A 110 4.03 -3.78 12.97
CA VAL A 110 3.98 -5.17 13.46
C VAL A 110 5.37 -5.79 13.47
N ALA A 111 6.09 -5.72 12.35
CA ALA A 111 7.45 -6.24 12.25
C ALA A 111 8.38 -5.59 13.27
N LEU A 112 8.25 -4.28 13.46
CA LEU A 112 9.03 -3.55 14.47
C LEU A 112 8.64 -3.95 15.90
N ALA A 113 7.35 -4.06 16.19
CA ALA A 113 6.85 -4.48 17.48
C ALA A 113 7.41 -5.85 17.88
N ASP A 114 7.42 -6.80 16.96
CA ASP A 114 7.99 -8.13 17.19
C ASP A 114 9.49 -8.09 17.46
N CYS A 115 10.23 -7.24 16.74
CA CYS A 115 11.68 -7.09 16.94
C CYS A 115 12.03 -6.38 18.25
N LEU A 116 11.17 -5.46 18.70
CA LEU A 116 11.43 -4.60 19.85
C LEU A 116 10.64 -4.99 21.12
N HIS A 117 9.86 -6.07 21.06
CA HIS A 117 8.92 -6.46 22.13
C HIS A 117 9.57 -6.47 23.52
N ASP A 118 10.77 -7.05 23.61
CA ASP A 118 11.51 -7.17 24.87
C ASP A 118 12.04 -5.85 25.42
N TYR A 119 12.16 -4.81 24.58
CA TYR A 119 12.75 -3.52 24.95
C TYR A 119 11.70 -2.45 25.25
N VAL A 120 10.51 -2.56 24.68
CA VAL A 120 9.40 -1.63 24.90
C VAL A 120 8.58 -2.05 26.12
N SER A 121 8.50 -1.15 27.10
CA SER A 121 7.71 -1.40 28.31
C SER A 121 6.21 -1.45 27.99
N PRO A 122 5.42 -2.35 28.62
CA PRO A 122 3.95 -2.34 28.50
C PRO A 122 3.33 -0.99 28.86
N SER A 123 3.98 -0.17 29.71
CA SER A 123 3.49 1.17 30.06
C SER A 123 3.53 2.16 28.89
N GLN A 124 4.39 1.93 27.89
CA GLN A 124 4.50 2.76 26.68
C GLN A 124 3.39 2.46 25.67
N ILE A 125 2.82 1.26 25.70
CA ILE A 125 1.74 0.85 24.80
C ILE A 125 0.43 1.51 25.23
N LYS A 126 -0.20 2.22 24.30
CA LYS A 126 -1.46 2.94 24.49
C LYS A 126 -2.54 2.34 23.61
N GLY A 127 -3.76 2.23 24.13
CA GLY A 127 -4.91 1.65 23.44
C GLY A 127 -6.01 1.29 24.42
N ALA A 128 -6.95 0.45 23.99
CA ALA A 128 -7.91 -0.19 24.90
C ALA A 128 -7.17 -0.89 26.05
N VAL A 129 -7.86 -1.10 27.19
CA VAL A 129 -7.29 -1.72 28.41
C VAL A 129 -6.56 -3.05 28.09
N ASP A 130 -7.04 -3.76 27.07
CA ASP A 130 -6.48 -5.04 26.62
C ASP A 130 -5.09 -4.92 25.97
N ALA A 131 -4.74 -3.81 25.31
CA ALA A 131 -3.49 -3.72 24.54
C ALA A 131 -2.24 -3.84 25.42
N LYS A 132 -2.27 -3.28 26.63
CA LYS A 132 -1.16 -3.40 27.60
C LYS A 132 -1.05 -4.82 28.15
N VAL A 133 -2.20 -5.45 28.40
CA VAL A 133 -2.28 -6.82 28.91
C VAL A 133 -1.77 -7.79 27.84
N LEU A 134 -2.23 -7.64 26.60
CA LEU A 134 -1.76 -8.40 25.44
C LEU A 134 -0.27 -8.20 25.19
N TRP A 135 0.25 -6.97 25.33
CA TRP A 135 1.70 -6.72 25.23
C TRP A 135 2.51 -7.40 26.34
N ALA A 136 1.97 -7.42 27.57
CA ALA A 136 2.63 -8.02 28.72
C ALA A 136 2.55 -9.55 28.75
N GLN A 137 1.56 -10.15 28.08
CA GLN A 137 1.39 -11.60 27.98
C GLN A 137 2.47 -12.19 27.06
N ARG A 138 3.46 -12.85 27.66
CA ARG A 138 4.50 -13.61 26.95
C ARG A 138 3.97 -15.01 26.62
N GLY A 139 3.99 -15.41 25.36
CA GLY A 139 3.82 -16.82 24.96
C GLY A 139 3.03 -17.06 23.67
N GLU A 140 3.69 -17.75 22.75
CA GLU A 140 3.23 -18.51 21.55
C GLU A 140 2.32 -17.85 20.50
N VAL A 141 1.49 -16.86 20.83
CA VAL A 141 0.61 -16.20 19.87
C VAL A 141 1.17 -14.80 19.53
N PRO A 142 1.29 -14.42 18.25
CA PRO A 142 1.67 -13.06 17.87
C PRO A 142 0.50 -12.10 18.18
N LEU A 143 0.39 -11.69 19.45
CA LEU A 143 -0.63 -10.75 19.92
C LEU A 143 -0.26 -9.29 19.56
N THR A 144 0.98 -9.06 19.14
CA THR A 144 1.48 -7.79 18.58
C THR A 144 0.72 -7.40 17.32
N ASP A 145 0.41 -8.37 16.46
CA ASP A 145 -0.42 -8.19 15.27
C ASP A 145 -1.76 -7.57 15.66
N LEU A 146 -2.45 -8.11 16.68
CA LEU A 146 -3.76 -7.60 17.12
C LEU A 146 -3.71 -6.13 17.58
N ILE A 147 -2.60 -5.66 18.13
CA ILE A 147 -2.46 -4.28 18.62
C ILE A 147 -2.40 -3.28 17.44
N PHE A 148 -1.78 -3.68 16.32
CA PHE A 148 -1.51 -2.79 15.20
C PHE A 148 -2.36 -3.08 13.94
N GLU A 149 -2.81 -4.31 13.72
CA GLU A 149 -3.70 -4.68 12.60
C GLU A 149 -5.09 -4.04 12.75
N HIS A 150 -5.63 -4.01 13.98
CA HIS A 150 -6.90 -3.36 14.28
C HIS A 150 -6.83 -1.83 14.25
N ARG A 151 -5.62 -1.25 14.31
CA ARG A 151 -5.43 0.18 14.08
C ARG A 151 -5.51 0.46 12.59
N ILE A 152 -6.69 0.88 12.13
CA ILE A 152 -6.84 1.38 10.77
C ILE A 152 -6.12 2.74 10.69
N PHE A 153 -5.03 2.81 9.92
CA PHE A 153 -4.27 4.04 9.76
C PHE A 153 -5.00 4.94 8.76
N HIS A 154 -5.95 5.71 9.28
CA HIS A 154 -6.72 6.68 8.50
C HIS A 154 -5.96 7.99 8.23
N GLY A 155 -4.72 8.09 8.69
CA GLY A 155 -3.85 9.21 8.39
C GLY A 155 -2.53 9.18 9.15
N PRO A 156 -1.71 10.22 8.95
CA PRO A 156 -0.36 10.31 9.52
C PRO A 156 -0.34 10.40 11.06
N GLU A 157 -1.43 10.85 11.70
CA GLU A 157 -1.52 10.94 13.17
C GLU A 157 -1.45 9.58 13.84
N GLN A 158 -2.20 8.60 13.34
CA GLN A 158 -2.21 7.26 13.92
C GLN A 158 -0.86 6.55 13.71
N VAL A 159 -0.14 6.88 12.62
CA VAL A 159 1.23 6.39 12.39
C VAL A 159 2.19 6.99 13.43
N ASP A 160 2.11 8.30 13.68
CA ASP A 160 2.91 8.96 14.73
C ASP A 160 2.63 8.40 16.13
N GLU A 161 1.37 8.06 16.44
CA GLU A 161 1.04 7.39 17.70
C GLU A 161 1.71 6.02 17.79
N ALA A 162 1.65 5.22 16.73
CA ALA A 162 2.26 3.89 16.68
C ALA A 162 3.78 3.95 16.83
N THR A 163 4.45 4.83 16.09
CA THR A 163 5.90 5.01 16.21
C THR A 163 6.29 5.57 17.57
N ALA A 164 5.49 6.44 18.17
CA ALA A 164 5.74 6.96 19.51
C ALA A 164 5.61 5.87 20.60
N MET A 165 4.71 4.91 20.44
CA MET A 165 4.60 3.78 21.38
C MET A 165 5.84 2.87 21.33
N LEU A 166 6.40 2.63 20.14
CA LEU A 166 7.51 1.69 19.94
C LEU A 166 8.88 2.33 20.17
N VAL A 167 9.11 3.55 19.66
CA VAL A 167 10.43 4.20 19.67
C VAL A 167 10.40 5.65 20.14
N SER A 168 9.27 6.11 20.70
CA SER A 168 9.12 7.49 21.24
C SER A 168 9.40 8.61 20.22
N ALA A 169 9.24 8.33 18.94
CA ALA A 169 9.44 9.29 17.85
C ALA A 169 8.14 9.54 17.06
N LYS A 170 8.02 10.76 16.52
CA LYS A 170 6.95 11.18 15.61
C LYS A 170 7.55 11.80 14.36
N ARG A 171 7.03 11.44 13.18
CA ARG A 171 7.50 11.95 11.89
C ARG A 171 6.65 13.11 11.42
N TYR A 172 5.34 12.95 11.43
CA TYR A 172 4.44 13.77 10.63
C TYR A 172 3.98 15.04 11.34
N ASN A 173 3.70 14.95 12.64
CA ASN A 173 3.18 16.02 13.49
C ASN A 173 2.13 16.87 12.74
N PRO A 174 0.95 16.31 12.39
CA PRO A 174 0.08 16.87 11.37
C PRO A 174 -0.46 18.27 11.65
N ASN A 175 -0.44 18.70 12.91
CA ASN A 175 -0.85 20.05 13.33
C ASN A 175 0.26 21.11 13.17
N ASN A 176 1.50 20.71 12.81
CA ASN A 176 2.61 21.63 12.62
C ASN A 176 2.67 22.15 11.18
N VAL A 177 1.94 23.22 10.90
CA VAL A 177 1.90 23.90 9.58
C VAL A 177 3.25 24.46 9.13
N LYS A 178 4.22 24.61 10.05
CA LYS A 178 5.58 25.09 9.75
C LYS A 178 6.56 23.95 9.47
N SER A 179 6.12 22.69 9.56
CA SER A 179 6.94 21.52 9.26
C SER A 179 7.30 21.49 7.77
N VAL A 180 8.54 21.12 7.46
CA VAL A 180 8.98 20.85 6.07
C VAL A 180 8.16 19.71 5.45
N LEU A 181 7.65 18.78 6.28
CA LEU A 181 6.79 17.68 5.83
C LEU A 181 5.31 18.07 5.67
N TYR A 182 4.91 19.30 6.04
CA TYR A 182 3.49 19.68 6.04
C TYR A 182 2.80 19.47 4.67
N PRO A 183 3.39 19.87 3.52
CA PRO A 183 2.78 19.58 2.21
C PRO A 183 2.58 18.09 1.97
N ARG A 184 3.51 17.26 2.43
CA ARG A 184 3.42 15.80 2.27
C ARG A 184 2.38 15.19 3.19
N VAL A 185 2.24 15.68 4.41
CA VAL A 185 1.18 15.27 5.34
C VAL A 185 -0.20 15.56 4.74
N VAL A 186 -0.40 16.78 4.23
CA VAL A 186 -1.63 17.15 3.52
C VAL A 186 -1.87 16.19 2.36
N ALA A 187 -0.81 15.88 1.59
CA ALA A 187 -0.94 14.99 0.45
C ALA A 187 -1.38 13.57 0.82
N LEU A 188 -0.77 12.99 1.84
CA LEU A 188 -1.15 11.68 2.37
C LEU A 188 -2.59 11.66 2.87
N GLN A 189 -3.01 12.68 3.63
CA GLN A 189 -4.39 12.80 4.11
C GLN A 189 -5.39 12.85 2.96
N CYS A 190 -5.10 13.62 1.91
CA CYS A 190 -5.94 13.67 0.72
C CYS A 190 -5.98 12.31 0.01
N ILE A 191 -4.85 11.60 -0.14
CA ILE A 191 -4.81 10.27 -0.76
C ILE A 191 -5.67 9.26 0.00
N PHE A 192 -5.58 9.23 1.34
CA PHE A 192 -6.45 8.36 2.16
C PHE A 192 -7.93 8.69 2.04
N GLN A 193 -8.28 9.96 1.79
CA GLN A 193 -9.66 10.37 1.54
C GLN A 193 -10.14 10.01 0.14
N ILE A 194 -9.28 10.13 -0.88
CA ILE A 194 -9.58 9.72 -2.26
C ILE A 194 -9.96 8.24 -2.31
N ARG A 195 -9.34 7.39 -1.46
CA ARG A 195 -9.75 5.99 -1.31
C ARG A 195 -11.27 5.82 -1.19
N HIS A 196 -11.91 6.62 -0.35
CA HIS A 196 -13.36 6.57 -0.14
C HIS A 196 -14.13 6.95 -1.42
N THR A 197 -13.66 7.97 -2.15
CA THR A 197 -14.23 8.38 -3.44
C THR A 197 -14.10 7.29 -4.50
N LEU A 198 -12.95 6.60 -4.57
CA LEU A 198 -12.72 5.49 -5.51
C LEU A 198 -13.59 4.28 -5.14
N SER A 199 -13.69 3.93 -3.86
CA SER A 199 -14.41 2.73 -3.39
C SER A 199 -15.94 2.88 -3.43
N HIS A 200 -16.49 4.02 -3.04
CA HIS A 200 -17.94 4.18 -2.87
C HIS A 200 -18.63 4.90 -4.04
N ASN A 201 -17.93 5.82 -4.72
CA ASN A 201 -18.53 6.67 -5.75
C ASN A 201 -18.06 6.33 -7.17
N GLN A 202 -17.36 5.20 -7.36
CA GLN A 202 -16.75 4.82 -8.63
C GLN A 202 -15.87 5.96 -9.21
N GLY A 203 -15.20 6.71 -8.32
CA GLY A 203 -14.38 7.86 -8.70
C GLY A 203 -15.16 9.15 -8.98
N ARG A 204 -16.49 9.21 -8.79
CA ARG A 204 -17.25 10.45 -8.93
C ARG A 204 -16.96 11.40 -7.77
N VAL A 205 -16.41 12.57 -8.10
CA VAL A 205 -15.99 13.61 -7.16
C VAL A 205 -17.21 14.26 -6.51
N THR A 206 -17.22 14.31 -5.18
CA THR A 206 -18.21 15.09 -4.41
C THR A 206 -17.74 16.52 -4.17
N ASN A 207 -18.62 17.41 -3.70
CA ASN A 207 -18.24 18.77 -3.29
C ASN A 207 -17.18 18.77 -2.17
N SER A 208 -17.18 17.75 -1.30
CA SER A 208 -16.15 17.60 -0.27
C SER A 208 -14.81 17.19 -0.86
N ASP A 209 -14.83 16.39 -1.93
CA ASP A 209 -13.63 15.89 -2.60
C ASP A 209 -12.92 16.99 -3.39
N SER A 210 -13.66 17.87 -4.08
CA SER A 210 -13.05 18.95 -4.86
C SER A 210 -12.17 19.87 -4.02
N ALA A 211 -12.62 20.26 -2.82
CA ALA A 211 -11.83 21.08 -1.90
C ALA A 211 -10.51 20.40 -1.47
N LYS A 212 -10.51 19.07 -1.33
CA LYS A 212 -9.33 18.28 -0.95
C LYS A 212 -8.36 18.11 -2.10
N PHE A 213 -8.85 17.91 -3.32
CA PHE A 213 -8.02 17.88 -4.52
C PHE A 213 -7.39 19.24 -4.81
N SER A 214 -8.08 20.35 -4.57
CA SER A 214 -7.48 21.67 -4.68
C SER A 214 -6.31 21.87 -3.71
N ALA A 215 -6.37 21.29 -2.50
CA ALA A 215 -5.25 21.31 -1.56
C ALA A 215 -4.02 20.52 -2.05
N LEU A 216 -4.21 19.55 -2.97
CA LEU A 216 -3.15 18.85 -3.68
C LEU A 216 -2.66 19.59 -4.93
N GLY A 217 -3.19 20.77 -5.23
CA GLY A 217 -2.92 21.50 -6.48
C GLY A 217 -3.61 20.91 -7.70
N TYR A 218 -4.63 20.06 -7.52
CA TYR A 218 -5.44 19.52 -8.60
C TYR A 218 -6.80 20.23 -8.67
N ASP A 219 -7.11 20.77 -9.84
CA ASP A 219 -8.43 21.31 -10.11
C ASP A 219 -9.35 20.17 -10.57
N VAL A 220 -10.35 19.83 -9.74
CA VAL A 220 -11.39 18.85 -10.08
C VAL A 220 -12.75 19.44 -9.77
N THR A 221 -13.67 19.31 -10.72
CA THR A 221 -15.02 19.86 -10.56
C THR A 221 -15.93 18.82 -9.88
N PRO A 222 -16.82 19.23 -8.96
CA PRO A 222 -17.82 18.32 -8.44
C PRO A 222 -18.64 17.66 -9.55
N GLY A 223 -18.92 16.36 -9.40
CA GLY A 223 -19.61 15.56 -10.41
C GLY A 223 -18.71 15.02 -11.51
N GLN A 224 -17.46 15.49 -11.62
CA GLN A 224 -16.44 14.90 -12.49
C GLN A 224 -16.16 13.46 -12.04
N VAL A 225 -15.93 12.57 -13.00
CA VAL A 225 -15.41 11.23 -12.73
C VAL A 225 -13.90 11.30 -12.80
N LEU A 226 -13.22 10.92 -11.72
CA LEU A 226 -11.77 10.80 -11.69
C LEU A 226 -11.35 9.79 -12.76
N ASP A 227 -10.44 10.21 -13.63
CA ASP A 227 -9.73 9.31 -14.52
C ASP A 227 -8.26 9.28 -14.05
N PRO A 228 -7.79 8.18 -13.42
CA PRO A 228 -6.44 8.08 -12.92
C PRO A 228 -5.38 8.07 -14.03
N GLY A 229 -5.77 7.75 -15.27
CA GLY A 229 -4.94 7.87 -16.46
C GLY A 229 -4.87 9.30 -16.99
N SER A 230 -5.91 10.11 -16.78
CA SER A 230 -5.93 11.52 -17.14
C SER A 230 -5.05 12.36 -16.20
N ASN A 231 -4.35 13.36 -16.75
CA ASN A 231 -3.63 14.38 -15.98
C ASN A 231 -2.58 13.84 -14.98
N HIS A 232 -2.07 12.63 -15.23
CA HIS A 232 -1.03 11.97 -14.44
C HIS A 232 -1.35 11.71 -12.96
N LEU A 233 -2.58 11.93 -12.49
CA LEU A 233 -2.95 11.79 -11.07
C LEU A 233 -2.57 10.42 -10.51
N GLY A 234 -2.94 9.34 -11.20
CA GLY A 234 -2.62 7.99 -10.75
C GLY A 234 -1.12 7.67 -10.75
N ALA A 235 -0.32 8.35 -11.58
CA ALA A 235 1.14 8.22 -11.56
C ALA A 235 1.71 8.96 -10.35
N VAL A 236 1.32 10.23 -10.16
CA VAL A 236 1.77 11.09 -9.05
C VAL A 236 1.45 10.46 -7.70
N VAL A 237 0.24 9.92 -7.51
CA VAL A 237 -0.11 9.23 -6.26
C VAL A 237 0.80 8.03 -6.03
N ARG A 238 1.02 7.16 -7.03
CA ARG A 238 1.90 5.99 -6.87
C ARG A 238 3.35 6.39 -6.56
N ASP A 239 3.86 7.42 -7.22
CA ASP A 239 5.22 7.90 -7.03
C ASP A 239 5.40 8.54 -5.64
N LEU A 240 4.41 9.30 -5.17
CA LEU A 240 4.41 9.85 -3.81
C LEU A 240 4.37 8.75 -2.77
N LEU A 241 3.49 7.76 -2.92
CA LEU A 241 3.41 6.63 -1.98
C LEU A 241 4.70 5.82 -1.97
N GLN A 242 5.32 5.58 -3.12
CA GLN A 242 6.60 4.89 -3.21
C GLN A 242 7.73 5.67 -2.54
N LEU A 243 7.82 6.98 -2.82
CA LEU A 243 8.81 7.86 -2.21
C LEU A 243 8.64 7.89 -0.69
N GLU A 244 7.42 8.09 -0.21
CA GLU A 244 7.16 8.14 1.22
C GLU A 244 7.41 6.79 1.89
N ALA A 245 7.10 5.65 1.27
CA ALA A 245 7.43 4.35 1.84
C ALA A 245 8.94 4.21 2.10
N ARG A 246 9.77 4.63 1.13
CA ARG A 246 11.24 4.60 1.27
C ARG A 246 11.73 5.54 2.36
N GLU A 247 11.31 6.80 2.31
CA GLU A 247 11.75 7.81 3.28
C GLU A 247 11.23 7.53 4.69
N PHE A 248 10.05 6.91 4.82
CA PHE A 248 9.51 6.46 6.09
C PHE A 248 10.33 5.29 6.65
N THR A 249 10.64 4.28 5.84
CA THR A 249 11.48 3.14 6.27
C THR A 249 12.85 3.61 6.74
N ASP A 250 13.50 4.48 5.97
CA ASP A 250 14.81 5.07 6.32
C ASP A 250 14.76 5.82 7.65
N TRP A 251 13.81 6.76 7.78
CA TRP A 251 13.59 7.49 9.02
C TRP A 251 13.27 6.58 10.21
N LEU A 252 12.43 5.57 10.00
CA LEU A 252 12.04 4.63 11.05
C LEU A 252 13.26 3.87 11.56
N LEU A 253 14.09 3.34 10.66
CA LEU A 253 15.32 2.63 11.03
C LEU A 253 16.31 3.54 11.76
N GLY A 254 16.46 4.80 11.34
CA GLY A 254 17.26 5.79 12.07
C GLY A 254 16.74 6.02 13.50
N LYS A 255 15.42 6.17 13.68
CA LYS A 255 14.82 6.34 15.01
C LYS A 255 14.86 5.08 15.87
N VAL A 256 14.76 3.91 15.27
CA VAL A 256 15.00 2.63 15.94
C VAL A 256 16.44 2.55 16.43
N ALA A 257 17.41 2.99 15.63
CA ALA A 257 18.81 2.99 16.04
C ALA A 257 19.05 3.92 17.24
N GLU A 258 18.56 5.16 17.19
CA GLU A 258 18.62 6.11 18.31
C GLU A 258 18.00 5.53 19.60
N TYR A 259 16.83 4.90 19.47
CA TYR A 259 16.15 4.25 20.59
C TYR A 259 16.99 3.10 21.18
N LEU A 260 17.51 2.21 20.33
CA LEU A 260 18.30 1.07 20.76
C LEU A 260 19.65 1.46 21.36
N VAL A 261 20.30 2.53 20.90
CA VAL A 261 21.50 3.10 21.55
C VAL A 261 21.18 3.49 23.00
N THR A 262 20.00 4.07 23.24
CA THR A 262 19.55 4.41 24.59
C THR A 262 19.31 3.15 25.42
N VAL A 263 18.67 2.13 24.85
CA VAL A 263 18.43 0.84 25.52
C VAL A 263 19.74 0.13 25.88
N ALA A 264 20.74 0.19 24.99
CA ALA A 264 22.05 -0.44 25.16
C ALA A 264 22.80 0.06 26.41
N THR A 265 22.44 1.23 26.94
CA THR A 265 23.00 1.75 28.20
C THR A 265 22.60 0.92 29.43
N THR A 266 21.53 0.13 29.34
CA THR A 266 20.98 -0.63 30.47
C THR A 266 20.74 -2.11 30.17
N ARG A 267 20.75 -2.53 28.90
CA ARG A 267 20.43 -3.90 28.48
C ARG A 267 21.32 -4.33 27.32
N THR A 268 21.68 -5.60 27.29
CA THR A 268 22.39 -6.20 26.17
C THR A 268 21.49 -6.30 24.94
N LEU A 269 22.04 -6.01 23.77
CA LEU A 269 21.37 -6.13 22.48
C LEU A 269 21.92 -7.32 21.70
N PRO A 270 21.17 -8.42 21.56
CA PRO A 270 21.60 -9.61 20.83
C PRO A 270 21.76 -9.34 19.33
N VAL A 271 22.76 -9.96 18.71
CA VAL A 271 22.91 -9.97 17.24
C VAL A 271 21.66 -10.48 16.53
N SER A 272 20.90 -11.41 17.12
CA SER A 272 19.65 -11.91 16.55
C SER A 272 18.58 -10.82 16.38
N THR A 273 18.54 -9.83 17.27
CA THR A 273 17.61 -8.69 17.17
C THR A 273 17.97 -7.81 15.96
N ARG A 274 19.27 -7.55 15.74
CA ARG A 274 19.75 -6.85 14.55
C ARG A 274 19.29 -7.55 13.28
N ASP A 275 19.55 -8.85 13.20
CA ASP A 275 19.25 -9.65 12.02
C ASP A 275 17.73 -9.69 11.77
N ALA A 276 16.91 -9.79 12.82
CA ALA A 276 15.46 -9.69 12.71
C ALA A 276 15.00 -8.33 12.15
N ILE A 277 15.53 -7.22 12.65
CA ILE A 277 15.23 -5.87 12.13
C ILE A 277 15.63 -5.75 10.66
N GLN A 278 16.84 -6.18 10.32
CA GLN A 278 17.38 -6.09 8.96
C GLN A 278 16.57 -6.94 7.97
N ASN A 279 16.15 -8.14 8.37
CA ASN A 279 15.40 -9.05 7.51
C ASN A 279 13.92 -8.63 7.34
N ARG A 280 13.29 -8.05 8.37
CA ARG A 280 11.86 -7.73 8.32
C ARG A 280 11.56 -6.30 7.90
N ILE A 281 12.40 -5.36 8.27
CA ILE A 281 12.18 -3.91 8.04
C ILE A 281 13.12 -3.39 6.97
N GLY A 282 14.43 -3.64 7.13
CA GLY A 282 15.44 -3.22 6.17
C GLY A 282 16.80 -2.91 6.80
N GLN A 283 17.80 -2.70 5.95
CA GLN A 283 19.15 -2.36 6.37
C GLN A 283 19.32 -0.85 6.57
N HIS A 284 20.09 -0.45 7.59
CA HIS A 284 20.46 0.93 7.85
C HIS A 284 21.84 0.98 8.51
N ALA A 285 22.64 1.99 8.16
CA ALA A 285 24.02 2.13 8.67
C ALA A 285 24.04 2.27 10.19
N ASP A 286 23.16 3.11 10.74
CA ASP A 286 23.10 3.35 12.19
C ASP A 286 22.70 2.10 12.98
N ILE A 287 21.85 1.22 12.43
CA ILE A 287 21.51 -0.07 13.06
C ILE A 287 22.74 -0.97 13.11
N THR A 288 23.54 -0.98 12.03
CA THR A 288 24.75 -1.81 11.93
C THR A 288 25.85 -1.32 12.88
N ALA A 289 25.91 -0.01 13.13
CA ALA A 289 26.91 0.63 13.99
C ALA A 289 26.67 0.42 15.49
N ILE A 290 25.49 -0.07 15.90
CA ILE A 290 25.20 -0.37 17.31
C ILE A 290 26.13 -1.48 17.81
N ASN A 291 26.51 -1.42 19.09
CA ASN A 291 27.29 -2.48 19.74
C ASN A 291 26.41 -3.68 20.09
N TRP A 292 26.33 -4.64 19.18
CA TRP A 292 25.61 -5.91 19.36
C TRP A 292 26.49 -6.95 20.06
N GLN A 293 25.90 -7.77 20.94
CA GLN A 293 26.60 -8.80 21.72
C GLN A 293 25.98 -10.18 21.55
#